data_AF-A0AAD7ESB6-F1
#
_entry.id   AF-A0AAD7ESB6-F1
#
_cell.length_a   1.000
_cell.length_b   1.000
_cell.length_c   1.000
_cell.angle_alpha   90.00
_cell.angle_beta   90.00
_cell.angle_gamma   90.00
#
_symmetry.space_group_name_H-M   'P 1'
#
loop_
_entity.id
_entity.type
_entity.pdbx_description
1 polymer ?
#
loop_
_entity_poly.entity_id
_entity_poly.type
_entity_poly.pdbx_seq_one_letter_code
_entity_poly.pdbx_strand_id
1 'polypeptide(L)'
;MSTHTTVYAEVEAHTSRPPVLTKGDITPLVIRDFENAALNWFSIKAVPEAQQVSNILGSFRDPRYIAWLRPSGERSRVKNLSFDDFMSELREKYLPVDWEAVTRNEILSSRMKESQTFDEFYTEIIGLGSLLEGTDSALDDTRLRHTLEAGMCADLEVEYREDTVAKAVAHDQMDKWAKEVRRIDEKRIRDLAKQRRIAAEIHKAEKRKANTDGDRNSKKPFLSSSKANTSIAAPTAPSTPSASTSAPKGCPKLTDIERALLNEHDGCNKCRRFYAGHRSTNCTNDFPDPATYRTLTADDA
;
A
#
# COMPACT_ATOMS: atom_id res chain seq x y z
N MET A 1 18.64 -4.36 25.73
CA MET A 1 17.69 -3.29 25.37
C MET A 1 16.38 -3.96 25.02
N SER A 2 15.44 -4.03 25.97
CA SER A 2 14.12 -4.60 25.70
C SER A 2 13.38 -3.67 24.76
N THR A 3 13.09 -4.15 23.55
CA THR A 3 12.13 -3.51 22.65
C THR A 3 10.75 -3.64 23.31
N HIS A 4 10.34 -2.62 24.06
CA HIS A 4 8.95 -2.52 24.49
C HIS A 4 8.12 -2.34 23.23
N THR A 5 7.45 -3.41 22.79
CA THR A 5 6.38 -3.31 21.80
C THR A 5 5.26 -2.52 22.47
N THR A 6 5.09 -1.26 22.08
CA THR A 6 3.94 -0.46 22.48
C THR A 6 2.68 -1.15 21.96
N VAL A 7 1.81 -1.57 22.88
CA VAL A 7 0.50 -2.14 22.55
C VAL A 7 -0.52 -1.05 22.80
N TYR A 8 -1.19 -0.60 21.75
CA TYR A 8 -2.26 0.40 21.84
C TYR A 8 -3.57 -0.25 22.27
N ALA A 9 -4.38 0.49 23.01
CA ALA A 9 -5.73 0.06 23.34
C ALA A 9 -6.64 0.15 22.10
N GLU A 10 -7.67 -0.67 22.08
CA GLU A 10 -8.70 -0.73 21.04
C GLU A 10 -10.08 -0.66 21.71
N VAL A 11 -11.09 -0.24 20.94
CA VAL A 11 -12.48 -0.11 21.42
C VAL A 11 -13.34 -1.22 20.83
N GLU A 12 -13.81 -2.12 21.69
CA GLU A 12 -14.80 -3.14 21.35
C GLU A 12 -16.21 -2.54 21.48
N ALA A 13 -16.79 -2.11 20.36
CA ALA A 13 -18.16 -1.59 20.33
C ALA A 13 -19.19 -2.74 20.34
N HIS A 14 -20.21 -2.60 21.18
CA HIS A 14 -21.30 -3.57 21.29
C HIS A 14 -22.66 -2.88 21.36
N THR A 15 -23.68 -3.47 20.77
CA THR A 15 -25.06 -2.96 20.83
C THR A 15 -25.80 -3.47 22.07
N SER A 16 -25.36 -4.56 22.68
CA SER A 16 -26.01 -5.19 23.84
C SER A 16 -25.35 -4.83 25.18
N ARG A 17 -24.07 -4.45 25.17
CA ARG A 17 -23.25 -4.14 26.35
C ARG A 17 -22.54 -2.80 26.14
N PRO A 18 -22.11 -2.12 27.22
CA PRO A 18 -21.28 -0.93 27.11
C PRO A 18 -20.04 -1.20 26.24
N PRO A 19 -19.52 -0.19 25.52
CA PRO A 19 -18.27 -0.32 24.77
C PRO A 19 -17.15 -0.69 25.74
N VAL A 20 -16.15 -1.42 25.27
CA VAL A 20 -15.06 -1.89 26.13
C VAL A 20 -13.72 -1.39 25.60
N LEU A 21 -12.95 -0.74 26.48
CA LEU A 21 -11.59 -0.32 26.18
C LEU A 21 -10.61 -1.43 26.58
N THR A 22 -9.91 -1.99 25.59
CA THR A 22 -8.97 -3.10 25.80
C THR A 22 -7.70 -2.63 26.52
N LYS A 23 -6.79 -3.57 26.83
CA LYS A 23 -5.52 -3.25 27.49
C LYS A 23 -4.54 -2.69 26.47
N GLY A 24 -3.92 -1.56 26.79
CA GLY A 24 -2.92 -0.91 25.95
C GLY A 24 -2.84 0.57 26.26
N ASP A 25 -1.97 1.29 25.57
CA ASP A 25 -1.81 2.74 25.74
C ASP A 25 -2.93 3.50 25.03
N ILE A 26 -3.45 4.54 25.69
CA ILE A 26 -4.55 5.37 25.19
C ILE A 26 -3.98 6.49 24.31
N THR A 27 -4.54 6.63 23.11
CA THR A 27 -4.26 7.74 22.19
C THR A 27 -5.51 8.63 22.05
N PRO A 28 -5.38 9.86 21.52
CA PRO A 28 -6.54 10.72 21.26
C PRO A 28 -7.61 10.04 20.41
N LEU A 29 -7.19 9.28 19.39
CA LEU A 29 -8.08 8.49 18.53
C LEU A 29 -8.86 7.43 19.32
N VAL A 30 -8.18 6.69 20.20
CA VAL A 30 -8.81 5.66 21.03
C VAL A 30 -9.84 6.27 22.01
N ILE A 31 -9.57 7.45 22.58
CA ILE A 31 -10.55 8.15 23.41
C ILE A 31 -11.77 8.56 22.59
N ARG A 32 -11.57 9.11 21.39
CA ARG A 32 -12.67 9.51 20.50
C ARG A 32 -13.51 8.32 20.06
N ASP A 33 -12.88 7.19 19.71
CA ASP A 33 -13.58 5.96 19.37
C ASP A 33 -14.43 5.44 20.54
N PHE A 34 -13.89 5.50 21.76
CA PHE A 34 -14.60 5.09 22.96
C PHE A 34 -15.81 5.99 23.24
N GLU A 35 -15.63 7.30 23.08
CA GLU A 35 -16.68 8.30 23.22
C GLU A 35 -17.82 8.07 22.23
N ASN A 36 -17.50 7.93 20.94
CA ASN A 36 -18.46 7.66 19.88
C ASN A 36 -19.22 6.35 20.13
N ALA A 37 -18.50 5.30 20.55
CA ALA A 37 -19.11 4.02 20.88
C ALA A 37 -20.04 4.11 22.11
N ALA A 38 -19.68 4.93 23.11
CA ALA A 38 -20.49 5.16 24.30
C ALA A 38 -21.77 5.94 23.96
N LEU A 39 -21.65 7.04 23.20
CA LEU A 39 -22.80 7.84 22.74
C LEU A 39 -23.78 7.02 21.90
N ASN A 40 -23.27 6.19 20.99
CA ASN A 40 -24.10 5.29 20.20
C ASN A 40 -24.81 4.27 21.09
N TRP A 41 -24.10 3.67 22.06
CA TRP A 41 -24.71 2.73 22.99
C TRP A 41 -25.78 3.38 23.89
N PHE A 42 -25.53 4.58 24.42
CA PHE A 42 -26.50 5.35 25.19
C PHE A 42 -27.76 5.63 24.37
N SER A 43 -27.60 5.97 23.10
CA SER A 43 -28.70 6.22 22.17
C SER A 43 -29.53 4.95 21.90
N ILE A 44 -28.87 3.82 21.63
CA ILE A 44 -29.54 2.53 21.38
C ILE A 44 -30.29 2.03 22.62
N LYS A 45 -29.69 2.21 23.81
CA LYS A 45 -30.26 1.74 25.08
C LYS A 45 -31.14 2.76 25.80
N ALA A 46 -31.29 3.97 25.24
CA ALA A 46 -32.00 5.08 25.85
C ALA A 46 -31.56 5.32 27.31
N VAL A 47 -30.25 5.34 27.55
CA VAL A 47 -29.68 5.47 28.90
C VAL A 47 -29.89 6.90 29.42
N PRO A 48 -30.51 7.08 30.61
CA PRO A 48 -30.66 8.40 31.21
C PRO A 48 -29.30 9.05 31.46
N GLU A 49 -29.19 10.35 31.21
CA GLU A 49 -27.96 11.14 31.34
C GLU A 49 -27.25 10.92 32.68
N ALA A 50 -28.01 10.98 33.78
CA ALA A 50 -27.52 10.76 35.14
C ALA A 50 -26.93 9.35 35.40
N GLN A 51 -27.17 8.38 34.50
CA GLN A 51 -26.67 7.01 34.63
C GLN A 51 -25.60 6.65 33.60
N GLN A 52 -25.34 7.53 32.62
CA GLN A 52 -24.42 7.26 31.51
C GLN A 52 -23.01 6.90 32.00
N VAL A 53 -22.38 7.77 32.79
CA VAL A 53 -21.03 7.55 33.32
C VAL A 53 -21.01 6.28 34.18
N SER A 54 -22.00 6.11 35.06
CA SER A 54 -22.08 4.94 35.95
C SER A 54 -22.06 3.60 35.21
N ASN A 55 -22.68 3.54 34.02
CA ASN A 55 -22.81 2.34 33.19
C ASN A 55 -21.53 2.02 32.40
N ILE A 56 -20.70 3.02 32.09
CA ILE A 56 -19.43 2.83 31.36
C ILE A 56 -18.21 2.72 32.27
N LEU A 57 -18.31 2.97 33.58
CA LEU A 57 -17.18 2.82 34.50
C LEU A 57 -16.61 1.37 34.54
N GLY A 58 -17.40 0.37 34.14
CA GLY A 58 -16.98 -1.02 34.02
C GLY A 58 -16.29 -1.37 32.69
N SER A 59 -16.23 -0.42 31.75
CA SER A 59 -15.77 -0.64 30.38
C SER A 59 -14.26 -0.72 30.21
N PHE A 60 -13.48 -0.34 31.21
CA PHE A 60 -12.02 -0.29 31.13
C PHE A 60 -11.41 -1.62 31.54
N ARG A 61 -10.76 -2.35 30.61
CA ARG A 61 -10.10 -3.63 30.92
C ARG A 61 -8.72 -3.49 31.54
N ASP A 62 -8.06 -2.36 31.33
CA ASP A 62 -6.76 -2.09 31.93
C ASP A 62 -6.93 -1.49 33.34
N PRO A 63 -6.45 -2.16 34.40
CA PRO A 63 -6.52 -1.64 35.76
C PRO A 63 -5.86 -0.27 35.93
N ARG A 64 -4.88 0.09 35.07
CA ARG A 64 -4.21 1.40 35.10
C ARG A 64 -5.21 2.55 34.96
N TYR A 65 -6.21 2.39 34.08
CA TYR A 65 -7.17 3.46 33.76
C TYR A 65 -8.29 3.63 34.79
N ILE A 66 -8.47 2.65 35.68
CA ILE A 66 -9.47 2.68 36.77
C ILE A 66 -8.85 2.70 38.16
N ALA A 67 -7.52 2.63 38.27
CA ALA A 67 -6.83 2.62 39.56
C ALA A 67 -7.12 3.89 40.37
N TRP A 68 -7.25 5.02 39.71
CA TRP A 68 -7.61 6.30 40.35
C TRP A 68 -9.06 6.35 40.85
N LEU A 69 -9.95 5.49 40.33
CA LEU A 69 -11.32 5.32 40.80
C LEU A 69 -11.44 4.35 41.98
N ARG A 70 -10.32 3.79 42.46
CA ARG A 70 -10.32 2.84 43.58
C ARG A 70 -10.71 3.47 44.92
N PRO A 71 -10.29 4.71 45.26
CA PRO A 71 -10.80 5.39 46.44
C PRO A 71 -12.32 5.57 46.35
N SER A 72 -13.05 5.19 47.41
CA SER A 72 -14.52 5.16 47.43
C SER A 72 -15.17 6.54 47.22
N GLY A 73 -14.50 7.61 47.66
CA GLY A 73 -14.94 8.99 47.43
C GLY A 73 -14.88 9.38 45.95
N GLU A 74 -13.80 9.01 45.26
CA GLU A 74 -13.56 9.38 43.87
C GLU A 74 -14.54 8.68 42.92
N ARG A 75 -14.79 7.39 43.15
CA ARG A 75 -15.79 6.64 42.38
C ARG A 75 -17.20 7.24 42.52
N SER A 76 -17.53 7.79 43.69
CA SER A 76 -18.85 8.39 43.93
C SER A 76 -18.96 9.76 43.26
N ARG A 77 -17.89 10.56 43.30
CA ARG A 77 -17.79 11.84 42.57
C ARG A 77 -17.97 11.64 41.07
N VAL A 78 -17.18 10.74 40.48
CA VAL A 78 -17.13 10.51 39.03
C VAL A 78 -18.45 9.95 38.49
N LYS A 79 -19.15 9.12 39.26
CA LYS A 79 -20.47 8.61 38.86
C LYS A 79 -21.53 9.69 38.65
N ASN A 80 -21.37 10.84 39.32
CA ASN A 80 -22.33 11.94 39.26
C ASN A 80 -21.92 13.02 38.24
N LEU A 81 -20.80 12.85 37.55
CA LEU A 81 -20.40 13.76 36.47
C LEU A 81 -21.30 13.58 35.25
N SER A 82 -21.44 14.64 34.46
CA SER A 82 -21.95 14.52 33.10
C SER A 82 -20.97 13.67 32.27
N PHE A 83 -21.46 13.12 31.16
CA PHE A 83 -20.59 12.36 30.27
C PHE A 83 -19.46 13.24 29.70
N ASP A 84 -19.74 14.49 29.36
CA ASP A 84 -18.77 15.43 28.81
C ASP A 84 -17.67 15.80 29.83
N ASP A 85 -18.05 16.04 31.08
CA ASP A 85 -17.09 16.32 32.17
C ASP A 85 -16.20 15.10 32.42
N PHE A 86 -16.79 13.89 32.43
CA PHE A 86 -16.04 12.65 32.57
C PHE A 86 -15.01 12.46 31.44
N MET A 87 -15.42 12.71 30.18
CA MET A 87 -14.53 12.58 29.04
C MET A 87 -13.40 13.64 29.07
N SER A 88 -13.68 14.84 29.59
CA SER A 88 -12.67 15.88 29.78
C SER A 88 -11.62 15.46 30.81
N GLU A 89 -12.05 14.94 31.98
CA GLU A 89 -11.11 14.41 32.98
C GLU A 89 -10.31 13.19 32.46
N LEU A 90 -10.93 12.35 31.63
CA LEU A 90 -10.27 11.20 31.02
C LEU A 90 -9.15 11.64 30.07
N ARG A 91 -9.40 12.66 29.23
CA ARG A 91 -8.41 13.24 28.33
C ARG A 91 -7.26 13.89 29.11
N GLU A 92 -7.56 14.74 30.08
CA GLU A 92 -6.56 15.44 30.89
C GLU A 92 -5.62 14.48 31.62
N LYS A 93 -6.13 13.35 32.10
CA LYS A 93 -5.33 12.39 32.87
C LYS A 93 -4.43 11.48 32.02
N TYR A 94 -4.89 11.09 30.83
CA TYR A 94 -4.22 10.03 30.06
C TYR A 94 -3.57 10.49 28.77
N LEU A 95 -3.95 11.65 28.23
CA LEU A 95 -3.27 12.21 27.08
C LEU A 95 -2.05 13.03 27.52
N PRO A 96 -0.96 13.02 26.73
CA PRO A 96 0.18 13.92 26.96
C PRO A 96 -0.25 15.38 26.96
N VAL A 97 0.33 16.24 27.80
CA VAL A 97 -0.08 17.67 27.93
C VAL A 97 -0.09 18.43 26.59
N ASP A 98 0.78 18.06 25.66
CA ASP A 98 0.95 18.67 24.34
C ASP A 98 0.17 17.97 23.22
N TRP A 99 -0.69 16.98 23.54
CA TRP A 99 -1.41 16.18 22.53
C TRP A 99 -2.21 17.04 21.53
N GLU A 100 -2.83 18.12 22.00
CA GLU A 100 -3.56 19.06 21.16
C GLU A 100 -2.64 19.77 20.18
N ALA A 101 -1.49 20.25 20.66
CA ALA A 101 -0.50 20.94 19.84
C ALA A 101 0.12 20.00 18.81
N VAL A 102 0.43 18.76 19.20
CA VAL A 102 0.94 17.71 18.31
C VAL A 102 -0.09 17.42 17.21
N THR A 103 -1.34 17.18 17.56
CA THR A 103 -2.42 16.88 16.61
C THR A 103 -2.67 18.07 15.67
N ARG A 104 -2.69 19.30 16.20
CA ARG A 104 -2.83 20.51 15.38
C ARG A 104 -1.67 20.66 14.39
N ASN A 105 -0.43 20.45 14.84
CA ASN A 105 0.74 20.53 13.97
C ASN A 105 0.73 19.43 12.91
N GLU A 106 0.26 18.23 13.24
CA GLU A 106 0.07 17.14 12.29
C GLU A 106 -0.91 17.55 11.19
N ILE A 107 -2.07 18.11 11.55
CA ILE A 107 -3.04 18.63 10.57
C ILE A 107 -2.39 19.67 9.65
N LEU A 108 -1.74 20.69 10.22
CA LEU A 108 -1.16 21.81 9.45
C LEU A 108 0.02 21.40 8.55
N SER A 109 0.78 20.39 8.97
CA SER A 109 1.94 19.89 8.23
C SER A 109 1.61 18.76 7.25
N SER A 110 0.41 18.19 7.33
CA SER A 110 0.00 17.08 6.47
C SER A 110 -0.04 17.49 4.99
N ARG A 111 0.37 16.56 4.13
CA ARG A 111 0.43 16.72 2.68
C ARG A 111 -0.08 15.45 2.02
N MET A 112 -0.88 15.63 0.97
CA MET A 112 -1.42 14.54 0.19
C MET A 112 -0.29 13.81 -0.54
N LYS A 113 -0.26 12.48 -0.44
CA LYS A 113 0.70 11.64 -1.18
C LYS A 113 0.31 11.58 -2.66
N GLU A 114 1.27 11.39 -3.56
CA GLU A 114 1.00 11.30 -5.00
C GLU A 114 0.04 10.16 -5.39
N SER A 115 0.05 9.07 -4.61
CA SER A 115 -0.82 7.91 -4.81
C SER A 115 -2.18 8.02 -4.11
N GLN A 116 -2.36 9.01 -3.23
CA GLN A 116 -3.55 9.17 -2.42
C GLN A 116 -4.61 9.96 -3.20
N THR A 117 -5.87 9.65 -2.94
CA THR A 117 -7.00 10.44 -3.44
C THR A 117 -7.25 11.63 -2.53
N PHE A 118 -7.85 12.69 -3.09
CA PHE A 118 -8.26 13.83 -2.27
C PHE A 118 -9.28 13.43 -1.19
N ASP A 119 -10.14 12.44 -1.46
CA ASP A 119 -11.14 11.96 -0.49
C ASP A 119 -10.49 11.31 0.75
N GLU A 120 -9.49 10.45 0.54
CA GLU A 120 -8.73 9.84 1.63
C GLU A 120 -8.01 10.91 2.45
N PHE A 121 -7.37 11.87 1.79
CA PHE A 121 -6.67 12.97 2.47
C PHE A 121 -7.64 13.88 3.23
N TYR A 122 -8.78 14.22 2.63
CA TYR A 122 -9.83 15.00 3.29
C TYR A 122 -10.35 14.29 4.54
N THR A 123 -10.65 12.99 4.44
CA THR A 123 -11.17 12.20 5.55
C THR A 123 -10.15 12.08 6.69
N GLU A 124 -8.85 11.95 6.36
CA GLU A 124 -7.76 11.95 7.34
C GLU A 124 -7.69 13.27 8.13
N ILE A 125 -7.73 14.40 7.42
CA ILE A 125 -7.65 15.73 8.03
C ILE A 125 -8.88 16.07 8.87
N ILE A 126 -10.07 15.76 8.37
CA ILE A 126 -11.31 15.94 9.14
C ILE A 126 -11.33 15.00 10.35
N GLY A 127 -10.85 13.76 10.20
CA GLY A 127 -10.70 12.81 11.31
C GLY A 127 -9.79 13.36 12.41
N LEU A 128 -8.61 13.88 12.06
CA LEU A 128 -7.71 14.53 13.02
C LEU A 128 -8.31 15.81 13.61
N GLY A 129 -8.98 16.63 12.80
CA GLY A 129 -9.67 17.84 13.25
C GLY A 129 -10.75 17.52 14.28
N SER A 130 -11.49 16.43 14.09
CA SER A 130 -12.51 15.97 15.04
C SER A 130 -11.90 15.65 16.40
N LEU A 131 -10.62 15.25 16.50
CA LEU A 131 -9.97 15.00 17.80
C LEU A 131 -9.81 16.28 18.62
N LEU A 132 -9.75 17.44 17.97
CA LEU A 132 -9.61 18.76 18.59
C LEU A 132 -10.94 19.43 18.91
N GLU A 133 -12.08 18.86 18.49
CA GLU A 133 -13.40 19.42 18.81
C GLU A 133 -13.62 19.50 20.32
N GLY A 134 -14.09 20.66 20.79
CA GLY A 134 -14.29 20.95 22.21
C GLY A 134 -13.04 21.45 22.94
N THR A 135 -11.91 21.61 22.24
CA THR A 135 -10.68 22.21 22.77
C THR A 135 -10.48 23.62 22.22
N ASP A 136 -9.64 24.42 22.89
CA ASP A 136 -9.15 25.71 22.37
C ASP A 136 -8.31 25.55 21.08
N SER A 137 -7.97 24.30 20.76
CA SER A 137 -7.16 23.94 19.60
C SER A 137 -7.95 23.55 18.35
N ALA A 138 -9.28 23.55 18.41
CA ALA A 138 -10.15 23.34 17.27
C ALA A 138 -9.84 24.30 16.10
N LEU A 139 -9.87 23.76 14.88
CA LEU A 139 -9.69 24.54 13.65
C LEU A 139 -11.05 24.89 13.07
N ASP A 140 -11.23 26.15 12.70
CA ASP A 140 -12.40 26.59 11.93
C ASP A 140 -12.32 26.08 10.47
N ASP A 141 -13.46 26.07 9.79
CA ASP A 141 -13.59 25.64 8.38
C ASP A 141 -12.65 26.43 7.44
N THR A 142 -12.34 27.68 7.78
CA THR A 142 -11.45 28.53 6.98
C THR A 142 -10.01 27.99 7.05
N ARG A 143 -9.51 27.71 8.24
CA ARG A 143 -8.18 27.14 8.48
C ARG A 143 -8.08 25.72 7.95
N LEU A 144 -9.13 24.90 8.11
CA LEU A 144 -9.18 23.56 7.55
C LEU A 144 -9.06 23.61 6.02
N ARG A 145 -9.83 24.47 5.36
CA ARG A 145 -9.74 24.66 3.91
C ARG A 145 -8.36 25.12 3.47
N HIS A 146 -7.78 26.14 4.10
CA HIS A 146 -6.42 26.59 3.76
C HIS A 146 -5.38 25.48 3.94
N THR A 147 -5.54 24.64 4.97
CA THR A 147 -4.66 23.50 5.21
C THR A 147 -4.79 22.46 4.11
N LEU A 148 -6.01 22.14 3.70
CA LEU A 148 -6.29 21.20 2.62
C LEU A 148 -5.79 21.72 1.27
N GLU A 149 -5.95 23.02 0.98
CA GLU A 149 -5.43 23.68 -0.22
C GLU A 149 -3.90 23.66 -0.27
N ALA A 150 -3.23 24.03 0.82
CA ALA A 150 -1.77 23.94 0.93
C ALA A 150 -1.25 22.49 0.96
N GLY A 151 -2.15 21.54 1.27
CA GLY A 151 -1.89 20.11 1.36
C GLY A 151 -2.00 19.35 0.05
N MET A 152 -2.57 19.95 -1.01
CA MET A 152 -2.75 19.30 -2.30
C MET A 152 -1.41 18.90 -2.93
N CYS A 153 -1.39 17.80 -3.67
CA CYS A 153 -0.24 17.45 -4.49
C CYS A 153 -0.16 18.41 -5.70
N ALA A 154 1.04 18.54 -6.29
CA ALA A 154 1.28 19.48 -7.38
C ALA A 154 0.31 19.32 -8.56
N ASP A 155 0.00 18.08 -8.95
CA ASP A 155 -0.92 17.79 -10.06
C ASP A 155 -2.35 18.26 -9.78
N LEU A 156 -2.84 18.04 -8.56
CA LEU A 156 -4.17 18.51 -8.14
C LEU A 156 -4.19 20.02 -7.98
N GLU A 157 -3.11 20.62 -7.46
CA GLU A 157 -3.00 22.07 -7.26
C GLU A 157 -3.10 22.83 -8.60
N VAL A 158 -2.48 22.31 -9.67
CA VAL A 158 -2.56 22.90 -11.01
C VAL A 158 -4.00 22.89 -11.52
N GLU A 159 -4.68 21.74 -11.49
CA GLU A 159 -6.07 21.62 -11.94
C GLU A 159 -7.03 22.46 -11.05
N TYR A 160 -6.79 22.51 -9.73
CA TYR A 160 -7.55 23.36 -8.81
C TYR A 160 -7.34 24.86 -9.10
N ARG A 161 -6.12 25.26 -9.48
CA ARG A 161 -5.82 26.66 -9.79
C ARG A 161 -6.58 27.14 -11.03
N GLU A 162 -6.83 26.26 -11.97
CA GLU A 162 -7.60 26.55 -13.18
C GLU A 162 -9.12 26.53 -12.95
N ASP A 163 -9.59 25.86 -11.90
CA ASP A 163 -11.00 25.74 -11.59
C ASP A 163 -11.54 26.97 -10.82
N THR A 164 -12.44 27.72 -11.47
CA THR A 164 -13.07 28.91 -10.89
C THR A 164 -14.30 28.57 -10.03
N VAL A 165 -14.89 27.39 -10.23
CA VAL A 165 -16.11 26.96 -9.53
C VAL A 165 -15.78 26.60 -8.10
N ALA A 166 -14.76 25.76 -7.89
CA ALA A 166 -14.33 25.36 -6.56
C ALA A 166 -13.86 26.57 -5.73
N LYS A 167 -13.14 27.51 -6.35
CA LYS A 167 -12.67 28.74 -5.68
C LYS A 167 -13.80 29.67 -5.25
N ALA A 168 -14.89 29.74 -6.03
CA ALA A 168 -16.03 30.59 -5.75
C ALA A 168 -16.92 30.07 -4.60
N VAL A 169 -16.75 28.82 -4.18
CA VAL A 169 -17.47 28.27 -3.03
C VAL A 169 -17.02 29.00 -1.76
N ALA A 170 -17.97 29.43 -0.94
CA ALA A 170 -17.70 30.11 0.32
C ALA A 170 -17.11 29.13 1.37
N HIS A 171 -16.32 29.65 2.32
CA HIS A 171 -15.61 28.83 3.32
C HIS A 171 -16.55 28.12 4.30
N ASP A 172 -17.75 28.66 4.54
CA ASP A 172 -18.82 28.06 5.35
C ASP A 172 -19.53 26.88 4.63
N GLN A 173 -19.23 26.66 3.35
CA GLN A 173 -19.78 25.57 2.56
C GLN A 173 -18.73 24.49 2.28
N MET A 174 -18.03 24.07 3.34
CA MET A 174 -16.91 23.13 3.25
C MET A 174 -17.28 21.84 2.50
N ASP A 175 -18.46 21.27 2.74
CA ASP A 175 -18.93 20.08 2.03
C ASP A 175 -19.11 20.29 0.51
N LYS A 176 -19.58 21.47 0.10
CA LYS A 176 -19.76 21.79 -1.32
C LYS A 176 -18.40 21.98 -1.98
N TRP A 177 -17.49 22.66 -1.29
CA TRP A 177 -16.13 22.86 -1.75
C TRP A 177 -15.39 21.52 -1.91
N ALA A 178 -15.45 20.65 -0.89
CA ALA A 178 -14.80 19.34 -0.90
C ALA A 178 -15.32 18.43 -2.03
N LYS A 179 -16.64 18.48 -2.32
CA LYS A 179 -17.22 17.77 -3.46
C LYS A 179 -16.66 18.25 -4.80
N GLU A 180 -16.45 19.55 -4.94
CA GLU A 180 -15.93 20.11 -6.18
C GLU A 180 -14.45 19.79 -6.37
N VAL A 181 -13.65 19.85 -5.30
CA VAL A 181 -12.25 19.40 -5.35
C VAL A 181 -12.17 17.90 -5.65
N ARG A 182 -13.05 17.07 -5.09
CA ARG A 182 -13.13 15.64 -5.43
C ARG A 182 -13.40 15.42 -6.91
N ARG A 183 -14.32 16.19 -7.53
CA ARG A 183 -14.59 16.11 -8.97
C ARG A 183 -13.34 16.39 -9.80
N ILE A 184 -12.56 17.40 -9.40
CA ILE A 184 -11.27 17.75 -10.04
C ILE A 184 -10.27 16.59 -9.88
N ASP A 185 -10.16 16.04 -8.68
CA ASP A 185 -9.25 14.93 -8.37
C ASP A 185 -9.59 13.65 -9.14
N GLU A 186 -10.87 13.32 -9.26
CA GLU A 186 -11.32 12.19 -10.06
C GLU A 186 -10.98 12.37 -11.55
N LYS A 187 -11.07 13.60 -12.07
CA LYS A 187 -10.64 13.92 -13.44
C LYS A 187 -9.13 13.69 -13.58
N ARG A 188 -8.33 14.23 -12.65
CA ARG A 188 -6.87 14.02 -12.58
C ARG A 188 -6.52 12.52 -12.61
N ILE A 189 -7.15 11.73 -11.74
CA ILE A 189 -6.91 10.28 -11.65
C ILE A 189 -7.25 9.57 -12.97
N ARG A 190 -8.38 9.93 -13.59
CA ARG A 190 -8.77 9.37 -14.90
C ARG A 190 -7.75 9.71 -15.99
N ASP A 191 -7.26 10.94 -16.01
CA ASP A 191 -6.33 11.40 -17.05
C ASP A 191 -4.92 10.80 -16.86
N LEU A 192 -4.44 10.70 -15.61
CA LEU A 192 -3.22 9.95 -15.29
C LEU A 192 -3.34 8.47 -15.68
N ALA A 193 -4.50 7.84 -15.45
CA ALA A 193 -4.74 6.46 -15.86
C ALA A 193 -4.73 6.30 -17.39
N LYS A 194 -5.30 7.25 -18.15
CA LYS A 194 -5.24 7.26 -19.62
C LYS A 194 -3.80 7.43 -20.12
N GLN A 195 -3.05 8.38 -19.56
CA GLN A 195 -1.65 8.62 -19.92
C GLN A 195 -0.79 7.37 -19.68
N ARG A 196 -0.95 6.71 -18.53
CA ARG A 196 -0.26 5.45 -18.23
C ARG A 196 -0.60 4.34 -19.24
N ARG A 197 -1.86 4.23 -19.67
CA ARG A 197 -2.26 3.26 -20.71
C ARG A 197 -1.61 3.56 -22.06
N ILE A 198 -1.62 4.82 -22.49
CA ILE A 198 -1.01 5.23 -23.77
C ILE A 198 0.50 4.97 -23.74
N ALA A 199 1.18 5.36 -22.66
CA ALA A 199 2.61 5.12 -22.50
C ALA A 199 2.96 3.61 -22.53
N ALA A 200 2.13 2.77 -21.89
CA ALA A 200 2.31 1.32 -21.92
C ALA A 200 2.15 0.74 -23.34
N GLU A 201 1.16 1.22 -24.11
CA GLU A 201 0.97 0.78 -25.50
C GLU A 201 2.08 1.25 -26.43
N ILE A 202 2.59 2.48 -26.28
CA ILE A 202 3.76 2.98 -27.02
C ILE A 202 4.98 2.10 -26.71
N HIS A 203 5.29 1.90 -25.43
CA HIS A 203 6.43 1.08 -25.00
C HIS A 203 6.32 -0.38 -25.53
N LYS A 204 5.12 -0.94 -25.55
CA LYS A 204 4.86 -2.28 -26.12
C LYS A 204 5.02 -2.30 -27.64
N ALA A 205 4.59 -1.25 -28.34
CA ALA A 205 4.75 -1.12 -29.79
C ALA A 205 6.23 -0.96 -30.19
N GLU A 206 7.00 -0.16 -29.44
CA GLU A 206 8.45 -0.02 -29.62
C GLU A 206 9.19 -1.34 -29.41
N LYS A 207 8.86 -2.07 -28.34
CA LYS A 207 9.41 -3.41 -28.09
C LYS A 207 9.10 -4.40 -29.21
N ARG A 208 7.89 -4.32 -29.80
CA ARG A 208 7.52 -5.12 -30.98
C ARG A 208 8.38 -4.75 -32.19
N LYS A 209 8.54 -3.46 -32.50
CA LYS A 209 9.37 -2.97 -33.62
C LYS A 209 10.84 -3.38 -33.49
N ALA A 210 11.41 -3.26 -32.29
CA ALA A 210 12.79 -3.68 -32.03
C ALA A 210 13.01 -5.18 -32.29
N ASN A 211 12.01 -6.03 -31.97
CA ASN A 211 12.06 -7.46 -32.27
C ASN A 211 11.91 -7.78 -33.77
N THR A 212 11.18 -6.96 -34.56
CA THR A 212 11.01 -7.19 -36.01
C THR A 212 12.19 -6.66 -36.84
N ASP A 213 12.83 -5.56 -36.43
CA ASP A 213 13.97 -4.98 -37.18
C ASP A 213 15.28 -5.76 -36.95
N GLY A 214 15.41 -6.47 -35.81
CA GLY A 214 16.52 -7.40 -35.56
C GLY A 214 16.59 -8.59 -36.55
N ASP A 215 15.50 -8.88 -37.27
CA ASP A 215 15.42 -10.01 -38.21
C ASP A 215 15.64 -9.57 -39.68
N ARG A 216 15.53 -8.27 -39.99
CA ARG A 216 15.65 -7.76 -41.37
C ARG A 216 17.08 -7.39 -41.80
N ASN A 217 18.01 -7.21 -40.86
CA ASN A 217 19.40 -6.85 -41.19
C ASN A 217 20.33 -8.05 -41.50
N SER A 218 19.80 -9.28 -41.59
CA SER A 218 20.58 -10.49 -41.86
C SER A 218 20.56 -10.99 -43.30
N LYS A 219 19.99 -10.25 -44.26
CA LYS A 219 20.04 -10.63 -45.69
C LYS A 219 21.40 -10.26 -46.31
N LYS A 220 22.44 -11.04 -46.01
CA LYS A 220 23.60 -11.15 -46.90
C LYS A 220 23.17 -11.84 -48.20
N PRO A 221 23.64 -11.40 -49.39
CA PRO A 221 23.28 -12.02 -50.65
C PRO A 221 23.94 -13.40 -50.75
N PHE A 222 23.14 -14.43 -50.98
CA PHE A 222 23.61 -15.80 -51.16
C PHE A 222 24.21 -15.93 -52.57
N LEU A 223 25.54 -15.89 -52.68
CA LEU A 223 26.23 -16.34 -53.90
C LEU A 223 26.13 -17.86 -53.95
N SER A 224 25.33 -18.35 -54.89
CA SER A 224 25.22 -19.77 -55.20
C SER A 224 26.48 -20.24 -55.93
N SER A 225 27.30 -21.08 -55.28
CA SER A 225 28.36 -21.83 -55.96
C SER A 225 28.17 -23.30 -55.69
N SER A 226 27.58 -23.98 -56.66
CA SER A 226 27.53 -25.44 -56.77
C SER A 226 28.94 -25.97 -56.96
N LYS A 227 29.39 -26.89 -56.10
CA LYS A 227 30.32 -27.97 -56.49
C LYS A 227 30.27 -29.11 -55.46
N ALA A 228 29.90 -30.28 -55.96
CA ALA A 228 29.84 -31.54 -55.25
C ALA A 228 31.22 -32.24 -55.21
N ASN A 229 31.37 -33.05 -54.17
CA ASN A 229 32.45 -33.96 -53.74
C ASN A 229 33.43 -34.52 -54.77
N THR A 230 34.65 -34.80 -54.27
CA THR A 230 35.23 -36.16 -54.29
C THR A 230 36.29 -36.33 -53.18
N SER A 231 36.32 -37.54 -52.62
CA SER A 231 37.12 -38.06 -51.50
C SER A 231 38.61 -38.24 -51.81
N ILE A 232 39.48 -38.34 -50.76
CA ILE A 232 40.44 -39.45 -50.49
C ILE A 232 41.37 -39.14 -49.28
N ALA A 233 41.42 -40.11 -48.33
CA ALA A 233 42.46 -40.60 -47.40
C ALA A 233 43.43 -39.72 -46.54
N ALA A 234 43.65 -40.21 -45.30
CA ALA A 234 44.51 -39.77 -44.19
C ALA A 234 46.01 -40.21 -44.35
N PRO A 235 46.94 -40.18 -43.35
CA PRO A 235 46.94 -39.64 -41.95
C PRO A 235 48.24 -38.90 -41.50
N THR A 236 48.24 -38.15 -40.38
CA THR A 236 49.26 -38.15 -39.27
C THR A 236 49.05 -37.00 -38.26
N ALA A 237 49.33 -37.27 -36.97
CA ALA A 237 49.27 -36.37 -35.81
C ALA A 237 50.69 -35.89 -35.40
N PRO A 238 50.96 -35.20 -34.26
CA PRO A 238 50.12 -34.41 -33.33
C PRO A 238 50.71 -32.99 -33.04
N SER A 239 49.94 -32.06 -32.44
CA SER A 239 50.41 -30.99 -31.51
C SER A 239 49.26 -30.09 -31.03
N THR A 240 48.98 -30.09 -29.73
CA THR A 240 48.26 -29.05 -28.94
C THR A 240 49.24 -27.90 -28.60
N PRO A 241 48.83 -26.69 -28.12
CA PRO A 241 47.61 -26.41 -27.36
C PRO A 241 46.86 -25.05 -27.62
N SER A 242 45.64 -25.05 -27.09
CA SER A 242 44.97 -23.95 -26.38
C SER A 242 44.20 -22.82 -27.10
N ALA A 243 42.94 -22.76 -26.65
CA ALA A 243 42.12 -21.59 -26.35
C ALA A 243 41.39 -20.89 -27.51
N SER A 244 40.16 -21.34 -27.73
CA SER A 244 39.00 -20.44 -27.77
C SER A 244 37.73 -21.29 -27.63
N THR A 245 37.00 -21.11 -26.54
CA THR A 245 35.69 -21.73 -26.29
C THR A 245 34.68 -21.16 -27.29
N SER A 246 34.71 -21.72 -28.50
CA SER A 246 33.68 -21.58 -29.51
C SER A 246 32.37 -22.18 -29.01
N ALA A 247 31.29 -21.42 -29.11
CA ALA A 247 29.92 -21.81 -28.77
C ALA A 247 29.57 -23.24 -29.26
N PRO A 248 28.96 -24.10 -28.43
CA PRO A 248 28.64 -25.45 -28.84
C PRO A 248 27.46 -25.44 -29.83
N LYS A 249 27.63 -26.27 -30.85
CA LYS A 249 26.69 -26.54 -31.93
C LYS A 249 25.32 -26.98 -31.38
N GLY A 250 24.36 -26.06 -31.46
CA GLY A 250 22.95 -26.28 -31.76
C GLY A 250 22.18 -27.39 -31.02
N CYS A 251 21.87 -27.20 -29.73
CA CYS A 251 20.71 -27.85 -29.13
C CYS A 251 19.41 -27.18 -29.69
N PRO A 252 18.38 -27.94 -30.14
CA PRO A 252 17.15 -27.38 -30.70
C PRO A 252 16.51 -26.35 -29.76
N LYS A 253 15.98 -25.23 -30.27
CA LYS A 253 15.36 -24.21 -29.42
C LYS A 253 14.21 -24.82 -28.60
N LEU A 254 14.14 -24.47 -27.33
CA LEU A 254 13.05 -24.87 -26.44
C LEU A 254 11.71 -24.39 -27.02
N THR A 255 10.77 -25.32 -27.21
CA THR A 255 9.38 -24.98 -27.57
C THR A 255 8.69 -24.29 -26.40
N ASP A 256 7.60 -23.58 -26.67
CA ASP A 256 6.83 -22.90 -25.62
C ASP A 256 6.20 -23.90 -24.63
N ILE A 257 5.90 -25.11 -25.08
CA ILE A 257 5.38 -26.21 -24.25
C ILE A 257 6.46 -26.72 -23.28
N GLU A 258 7.66 -27.03 -23.78
CA GLU A 258 8.78 -27.45 -22.93
C GLU A 258 9.17 -26.38 -21.90
N ARG A 259 9.07 -25.10 -22.28
CA ARG A 259 9.34 -23.97 -21.38
C ARG A 259 8.27 -23.85 -20.28
N ALA A 260 7.01 -24.11 -20.61
CA ALA A 260 5.93 -24.12 -19.64
C ALA A 260 6.12 -25.27 -18.63
N LEU A 261 6.39 -26.50 -19.13
CA LEU A 261 6.64 -27.67 -18.30
C LEU A 261 7.82 -27.47 -17.34
N LEU A 262 8.95 -26.96 -17.82
CA LEU A 262 10.11 -26.69 -16.95
C LEU A 262 9.82 -25.59 -15.93
N ASN A 263 8.99 -24.60 -16.24
CA ASN A 263 8.63 -23.57 -15.26
C ASN A 263 7.65 -24.09 -14.20
N GLU A 264 6.74 -24.99 -14.57
CA GLU A 264 5.75 -25.61 -13.68
C GLU A 264 6.38 -26.57 -12.67
N HIS A 265 7.42 -27.30 -13.09
CA HIS A 265 8.11 -28.32 -12.28
C HIS A 265 9.49 -27.87 -11.77
N ASP A 266 9.67 -26.56 -11.50
CA ASP A 266 10.90 -25.96 -10.98
C ASP A 266 12.20 -26.44 -11.69
N GLY A 267 12.09 -26.66 -13.00
CA GLY A 267 13.15 -27.09 -13.89
C GLY A 267 14.02 -25.95 -14.40
N CYS A 268 15.19 -26.33 -14.93
CA CYS A 268 16.17 -25.38 -15.45
C CYS A 268 16.14 -25.31 -16.98
N ASN A 269 15.88 -24.12 -17.54
CA ASN A 269 15.77 -23.92 -18.99
C ASN A 269 17.11 -23.99 -19.74
N LYS A 270 18.26 -24.09 -19.03
CA LYS A 270 19.59 -24.25 -19.62
C LYS A 270 19.96 -25.73 -19.79
N CYS A 271 19.94 -26.50 -18.71
CA CYS A 271 20.25 -27.94 -18.74
C CYS A 271 19.04 -28.85 -18.97
N ARG A 272 17.82 -28.30 -19.04
CA ARG A 272 16.55 -28.97 -19.38
C ARG A 272 16.20 -30.15 -18.46
N ARG A 273 16.47 -30.00 -17.16
CA ARG A 273 16.12 -30.97 -16.12
C ARG A 273 15.03 -30.41 -15.22
N PHE A 274 14.06 -31.25 -14.85
CA PHE A 274 13.03 -30.96 -13.86
C PHE A 274 13.60 -30.99 -12.43
N TYR A 275 13.01 -30.21 -11.53
CA TYR A 275 13.38 -30.12 -10.11
C TYR A 275 14.89 -29.95 -9.86
N ALA A 276 15.58 -29.18 -10.71
CA ALA A 276 17.05 -29.12 -10.71
C ALA A 276 17.62 -28.33 -9.51
N GLY A 277 16.77 -27.68 -8.70
CA GLY A 277 17.16 -26.86 -7.56
C GLY A 277 17.85 -25.55 -7.94
N HIS A 278 17.92 -25.23 -9.23
CA HIS A 278 18.53 -24.01 -9.75
C HIS A 278 17.83 -23.56 -11.04
N ARG A 279 17.92 -22.25 -11.34
CA ARG A 279 17.42 -21.67 -12.59
C ARG A 279 18.57 -21.34 -13.54
N SER A 280 18.25 -21.03 -14.79
CA SER A 280 19.23 -20.82 -15.87
C SER A 280 20.33 -19.81 -15.53
N THR A 281 20.02 -18.82 -14.70
CA THR A 281 20.97 -17.79 -14.23
C THR A 281 22.08 -18.37 -13.35
N ASN A 282 21.80 -19.39 -12.54
CA ASN A 282 22.75 -20.02 -11.63
C ASN A 282 23.12 -21.45 -12.08
N CYS A 283 22.91 -21.76 -13.35
CA CYS A 283 23.13 -23.09 -13.90
C CYS A 283 24.58 -23.27 -14.36
N THR A 284 25.33 -24.08 -13.60
CA THR A 284 26.70 -24.50 -13.92
C THR A 284 26.75 -25.70 -14.87
N ASN A 285 25.62 -26.37 -15.11
CA ASN A 285 25.52 -27.50 -16.02
C ASN A 285 25.57 -27.05 -17.50
N ASP A 286 26.14 -27.91 -18.33
CA ASP A 286 26.16 -27.75 -19.79
C ASP A 286 24.78 -28.01 -20.43
N PHE A 287 24.61 -27.55 -21.67
CA PHE A 287 23.42 -27.87 -22.46
C PHE A 287 23.37 -29.38 -22.76
N PRO A 288 22.16 -29.98 -22.86
CA PRO A 288 22.03 -31.38 -23.27
C PRO A 288 22.66 -31.63 -24.62
N ASP A 289 23.25 -32.81 -24.80
CA ASP A 289 23.82 -33.24 -26.06
C ASP A 289 22.72 -33.22 -27.15
N PRO A 290 22.89 -32.45 -28.23
CA PRO A 290 21.93 -32.37 -29.32
C PRO A 290 21.67 -33.71 -30.02
N ALA A 291 22.62 -34.66 -29.99
CA ALA A 291 22.45 -35.97 -30.61
C ALA A 291 21.51 -36.89 -29.84
N THR A 292 21.36 -36.68 -28.53
CA THR A 292 20.55 -37.52 -27.64
C THR A 292 19.35 -36.77 -27.05
N TYR A 293 19.17 -35.50 -27.38
CA TYR A 293 18.10 -34.69 -26.82
C TYR A 293 16.73 -35.09 -27.40
N ARG A 294 15.84 -35.55 -26.53
CA ARG A 294 14.42 -35.74 -26.81
C ARG A 294 13.63 -34.58 -26.23
N THR A 295 12.55 -34.19 -26.91
CA THR A 295 11.60 -33.19 -26.42
C THR A 295 11.00 -33.61 -25.09
N LEU A 296 10.98 -32.70 -24.12
CA LEU A 296 10.43 -32.98 -22.79
C LEU A 296 8.90 -33.12 -22.86
N THR A 297 8.38 -34.13 -22.18
CA THR A 297 6.95 -34.38 -22.02
C THR A 297 6.57 -34.39 -20.53
N ALA A 298 5.27 -34.35 -20.23
CA ALA A 298 4.80 -34.35 -18.84
C ALA A 298 5.17 -35.64 -18.09
N ASP A 299 5.38 -36.75 -18.81
CA ASP A 299 5.82 -38.03 -18.22
C ASP A 299 7.30 -38.03 -17.78
N ASP A 300 8.07 -37.03 -18.22
CA ASP A 300 9.49 -36.88 -17.89
C ASP A 300 9.73 -36.04 -16.61
N ALA A 301 8.67 -35.47 -16.02
CA ALA A 301 8.71 -34.57 -14.86
C ALA A 301 8.81 -35.31 -13.52
#